data_AF-A0A3B7R1V3-F1
#
_entry.id   AF-A0A3B7R1V3-F1
#
_cell.length_a   1.000
_cell.length_b   1.000
_cell.length_c   1.000
_cell.angle_alpha   90.00
_cell.angle_beta   90.00
_cell.angle_gamma   90.00
#
_symmetry.space_group_name_H-M   'P 1'
#
loop_
_entity.id
_entity.type
_entity.pdbx_description
1 polymer ?
#
loop_
_entity_poly.entity_id
_entity_poly.type
_entity_poly.pdbx_seq_one_letter_code
_entity_poly.pdbx_strand_id
1 'polypeptide(L)'
;MIKMIKLIIYIKAALLMLHRPSQFTTYFAFMKHLFLTLLALSTIGYAAAQGNPSSAQAEAARNNPCTDPWINIAWQQLSSRPNGEQGVCDCDPRNYNNGSWSNFAELLGYVRQYRSSAVRLNYAKMQDGSYVVQAIYNNAPLGIVRVDAQGRTLASGGSAVAAGGLGTLGASSRNHRTATSNGSFMVGVGGQQLRNVFPNQPGFSYTTASGGQAIRTSGQGAIATN
;
A
#
# COMPACT_ATOMS: atom_id res chain seq x y z
N MET A 1 -9.57 -47.23 3.35
CA MET A 1 -10.24 -47.92 2.22
C MET A 1 -10.69 -47.00 1.08
N ILE A 2 -11.39 -45.88 1.34
CA ILE A 2 -11.93 -44.99 0.28
C ILE A 2 -10.85 -44.40 -0.67
N LYS A 3 -9.64 -44.12 -0.18
CA LYS A 3 -8.54 -43.58 -1.00
C LYS A 3 -8.02 -44.56 -2.06
N MET A 4 -8.08 -45.87 -1.81
CA MET A 4 -7.57 -46.89 -2.74
C MET A 4 -8.52 -47.13 -3.92
N ILE A 5 -9.83 -47.05 -3.70
CA ILE A 5 -10.84 -47.23 -4.76
C ILE A 5 -10.73 -46.11 -5.81
N LYS A 6 -10.50 -44.86 -5.36
CA LYS A 6 -10.33 -43.72 -6.28
C LYS A 6 -9.10 -43.91 -7.18
N LEU A 7 -7.98 -44.40 -6.65
CA LEU A 7 -6.76 -44.62 -7.42
C LEU A 7 -6.95 -45.67 -8.55
N ILE A 8 -7.65 -46.76 -8.25
CA ILE A 8 -7.93 -47.83 -9.23
C ILE A 8 -8.80 -47.32 -10.39
N ILE A 9 -9.80 -46.48 -10.09
CA ILE A 9 -10.65 -45.86 -11.12
C ILE A 9 -9.82 -44.93 -12.03
N TYR A 10 -8.90 -44.15 -11.47
CA TYR A 10 -8.01 -43.28 -12.24
C TYR A 10 -7.07 -44.04 -13.18
N ILE A 11 -6.46 -45.14 -12.69
CA ILE A 11 -5.55 -45.96 -13.51
C ILE A 11 -6.31 -46.61 -14.67
N LYS A 12 -7.53 -47.11 -14.42
CA LYS A 12 -8.35 -47.75 -15.45
C LYS A 12 -8.81 -46.76 -16.53
N ALA A 13 -9.17 -45.53 -16.12
CA ALA A 13 -9.50 -44.45 -17.05
C ALA A 13 -8.28 -44.03 -17.88
N ALA A 14 -7.10 -43.92 -17.27
CA ALA A 14 -5.85 -43.60 -17.99
C ALA A 14 -5.45 -44.70 -19.00
N LEU A 15 -5.64 -45.98 -18.66
CA LEU A 15 -5.34 -47.08 -19.58
C LEU A 15 -6.28 -47.12 -20.79
N LEU A 16 -7.57 -46.82 -20.60
CA LEU A 16 -8.56 -46.73 -21.69
C LEU A 16 -8.25 -45.58 -22.67
N MET A 17 -7.52 -44.55 -22.23
CA MET A 17 -7.17 -43.38 -23.05
C MET A 17 -6.03 -43.65 -24.07
N LEU A 18 -5.27 -44.74 -23.92
CA LEU A 18 -4.16 -45.07 -24.84
C LEU A 18 -4.63 -45.64 -26.19
N HIS A 19 -5.90 -46.02 -26.35
CA HIS A 19 -6.38 -46.75 -27.54
C HIS A 19 -7.02 -45.88 -28.63
N ARG A 20 -7.18 -44.55 -28.46
CA ARG A 20 -7.85 -43.68 -29.46
C ARG A 20 -7.15 -42.31 -29.63
N PRO A 21 -6.18 -42.17 -30.55
CA PRO A 21 -5.37 -40.95 -30.69
C PRO A 21 -6.14 -39.73 -31.22
N SER A 22 -7.28 -39.91 -31.90
CA SER A 22 -8.04 -38.79 -32.51
C SER A 22 -8.86 -37.95 -31.53
N GLN A 23 -8.91 -38.30 -30.24
CA GLN A 23 -9.67 -37.57 -29.22
C GLN A 23 -8.77 -36.83 -28.20
N PHE A 24 -7.45 -36.88 -28.38
CA PHE A 24 -6.48 -36.42 -27.37
C PHE A 24 -6.63 -34.93 -27.01
N THR A 25 -6.97 -34.08 -27.98
CA THR A 25 -7.10 -32.63 -27.80
C THR A 25 -8.30 -32.24 -26.92
N THR A 26 -9.44 -32.88 -27.11
CA THR A 26 -10.66 -32.65 -26.31
C THR A 26 -10.48 -33.10 -24.86
N TYR A 27 -9.79 -34.22 -24.65
CA TYR A 27 -9.50 -34.73 -23.30
C TYR A 27 -8.48 -33.89 -22.53
N PHE A 28 -7.49 -33.31 -23.21
CA PHE A 28 -6.52 -32.42 -22.56
C PHE A 28 -7.19 -31.17 -21.99
N ALA A 29 -8.17 -30.61 -22.71
CA ALA A 29 -8.96 -29.47 -22.22
C ALA A 29 -9.82 -29.85 -21.00
N PHE A 30 -10.46 -31.03 -21.03
CA PHE A 30 -11.29 -31.52 -19.93
C PHE A 30 -10.47 -31.83 -18.67
N MET A 31 -9.33 -32.52 -18.82
CA MET A 31 -8.42 -32.81 -17.69
C MET A 31 -7.85 -31.52 -17.09
N LYS A 32 -7.55 -30.51 -17.90
CA LYS A 32 -7.11 -29.20 -17.39
C LYS A 32 -8.19 -28.52 -16.55
N HIS A 33 -9.46 -28.55 -16.97
CA HIS A 33 -10.59 -28.03 -16.18
C HIS A 33 -10.87 -28.85 -14.92
N LEU A 34 -10.78 -30.18 -14.99
CA LEU A 34 -10.97 -31.06 -13.83
C LEU A 34 -9.86 -30.86 -12.79
N PHE A 35 -8.61 -30.69 -13.23
CA PHE A 35 -7.48 -30.45 -12.35
C PHE A 35 -7.56 -29.07 -11.68
N LEU A 36 -7.99 -28.03 -12.42
CA LEU A 36 -8.26 -26.69 -11.86
C LEU A 36 -9.40 -26.69 -10.84
N THR A 37 -10.47 -27.45 -11.08
CA THR A 37 -11.60 -27.55 -10.13
C THR A 37 -11.24 -28.37 -8.88
N LEU A 38 -10.46 -29.44 -9.00
CA LEU A 38 -9.96 -30.21 -7.86
C LEU A 38 -8.95 -29.43 -7.00
N LEU A 39 -8.13 -28.56 -7.60
CA LEU A 39 -7.25 -27.63 -6.87
C LEU A 39 -8.04 -26.53 -6.13
N ALA A 40 -9.18 -26.10 -6.66
CA ALA A 40 -10.03 -25.12 -6.00
C ALA A 40 -10.80 -25.69 -4.79
N LEU A 41 -11.09 -26.99 -4.75
CA LEU A 41 -11.80 -27.61 -3.62
C LEU A 41 -10.92 -27.92 -2.41
N SER A 42 -9.59 -27.99 -2.54
CA SER A 42 -8.71 -28.35 -1.43
C SER A 42 -8.36 -27.18 -0.49
N THR A 43 -8.67 -25.94 -0.87
CA THR A 43 -8.31 -24.75 -0.08
C THR A 43 -9.37 -24.36 0.96
N ILE A 44 -10.58 -24.89 0.88
CA ILE A 44 -11.71 -24.48 1.75
C ILE A 44 -11.63 -25.14 3.15
N GLY A 45 -10.88 -26.24 3.32
CA GLY A 45 -10.87 -27.02 4.56
C GLY A 45 -9.85 -26.64 5.63
N TYR A 46 -8.83 -25.83 5.33
CA TYR A 46 -7.69 -25.65 6.24
C TYR A 46 -7.80 -24.44 7.18
N ALA A 47 -8.73 -23.52 6.95
CA ALA A 47 -8.90 -22.38 7.85
C ALA A 47 -9.52 -22.80 9.20
N ALA A 48 -10.52 -23.67 9.20
CA ALA A 48 -11.31 -23.95 10.42
C ALA A 48 -10.58 -24.72 11.55
N ALA A 49 -9.34 -25.19 11.34
CA ALA A 49 -8.64 -26.05 12.29
C ALA A 49 -7.71 -25.32 13.28
N GLN A 50 -7.46 -24.02 13.11
CA GLN A 50 -6.67 -23.27 14.08
C GLN A 50 -7.59 -22.74 15.19
N GLY A 51 -7.50 -23.34 16.36
CA GLY A 51 -8.18 -22.85 17.57
C GLY A 51 -7.74 -21.43 17.93
N ASN A 52 -8.57 -20.73 18.69
CA ASN A 52 -8.23 -19.41 19.21
C ASN A 52 -6.96 -19.47 20.09
N PRO A 53 -6.09 -18.46 20.05
CA PRO A 53 -4.94 -18.38 20.94
C PRO A 53 -5.38 -18.50 22.39
N SER A 54 -4.57 -19.19 23.20
CA SER A 54 -4.80 -19.23 24.63
C SER A 54 -4.60 -17.84 25.24
N SER A 55 -5.20 -17.59 26.41
CA SER A 55 -4.99 -16.34 27.15
C SER A 55 -3.51 -16.08 27.45
N ALA A 56 -2.74 -17.13 27.73
CA ALA A 56 -1.29 -17.04 27.94
C ALA A 56 -0.54 -16.58 26.67
N GLN A 57 -0.92 -17.09 25.49
CA GLN A 57 -0.36 -16.65 24.21
C GLN A 57 -0.70 -15.19 23.93
N ALA A 58 -1.96 -14.79 24.18
CA ALA A 58 -2.39 -13.41 24.03
C ALA A 58 -1.63 -12.47 24.98
N GLU A 59 -1.42 -12.87 26.24
CA GLU A 59 -0.66 -12.08 27.21
C GLU A 59 0.81 -11.90 26.80
N ALA A 60 1.47 -12.99 26.40
CA ALA A 60 2.85 -12.94 25.90
C ALA A 60 2.99 -12.03 24.67
N ALA A 61 1.94 -11.92 23.87
CA ALA A 61 1.92 -11.08 22.68
C ALA A 61 1.66 -9.59 22.95
N ARG A 62 1.31 -9.17 24.18
CA ARG A 62 1.01 -7.77 24.50
C ARG A 62 2.21 -6.82 24.42
N ASN A 63 3.42 -7.34 24.56
CA ASN A 63 4.65 -6.55 24.46
C ASN A 63 5.10 -6.29 23.02
N ASN A 64 4.31 -6.71 22.03
CA ASN A 64 4.60 -6.48 20.62
C ASN A 64 4.03 -5.13 20.15
N PRO A 65 4.46 -4.64 18.98
CA PRO A 65 4.07 -3.34 18.43
C PRO A 65 2.56 -3.05 18.39
N CYS A 66 1.72 -4.04 18.10
CA CYS A 66 0.28 -3.82 18.05
C CYS A 66 -0.35 -3.92 19.43
N THR A 67 -1.27 -3.01 19.76
CA THR A 67 -2.06 -3.08 21.00
C THR A 67 -2.92 -4.34 21.07
N ASP A 68 -3.42 -4.80 19.93
CA ASP A 68 -4.18 -6.04 19.84
C ASP A 68 -3.21 -7.25 19.75
N PRO A 69 -3.20 -8.14 20.78
CA PRO A 69 -2.31 -9.29 20.79
C PRO A 69 -2.65 -10.32 19.72
N TRP A 70 -3.91 -10.43 19.27
CA TRP A 70 -4.29 -11.40 18.24
C TRP A 70 -3.71 -11.03 16.88
N ILE A 71 -3.67 -9.73 16.56
CA ILE A 71 -3.01 -9.23 15.35
C ILE A 71 -1.52 -9.59 15.38
N ASN A 72 -0.84 -9.38 16.51
CA ASN A 72 0.57 -9.75 16.66
C ASN A 72 0.79 -11.26 16.41
N ILE A 73 -0.04 -12.12 17.00
CA ILE A 73 0.06 -13.58 16.85
C ILE A 73 -0.20 -13.98 15.38
N ALA A 74 -1.19 -13.38 14.71
CA ALA A 74 -1.49 -13.66 13.31
C ALA A 74 -0.31 -13.31 12.40
N TRP A 75 0.34 -12.16 12.60
CA TRP A 75 1.54 -11.78 11.85
C TRP A 75 2.72 -12.74 12.12
N GLN A 76 2.94 -13.12 13.38
CA GLN A 76 3.98 -14.09 13.77
C GLN A 76 3.77 -15.46 13.10
N GLN A 77 2.53 -15.94 13.01
CA GLN A 77 2.22 -17.20 12.31
C GLN A 77 2.52 -17.16 10.82
N LEU A 78 2.50 -15.97 10.20
CA LEU A 78 2.89 -15.76 8.81
C LEU A 78 4.41 -15.49 8.66
N SER A 79 5.20 -15.70 9.72
CA SER A 79 6.63 -15.44 9.79
C SER A 79 6.98 -14.00 9.37
N SER A 80 6.20 -13.04 9.85
CA SER A 80 6.38 -11.62 9.53
C SER A 80 6.10 -10.76 10.75
N ARG A 81 6.73 -9.58 10.81
CA ARG A 81 6.45 -8.58 11.84
C ARG A 81 5.50 -7.53 11.24
N PRO A 82 4.44 -7.11 11.95
CA PRO A 82 3.58 -6.03 11.46
C PRO A 82 4.38 -4.73 11.37
N ASN A 83 4.11 -3.95 10.32
CA ASN A 83 4.56 -2.57 10.22
C ASN A 83 3.48 -1.65 10.82
N GLY A 84 3.52 -1.47 12.14
CA GLY A 84 2.60 -0.58 12.86
C GLY A 84 2.99 -0.44 14.32
N GLU A 85 2.40 0.52 15.00
CA GLU A 85 2.42 0.65 16.46
C GLU A 85 1.04 1.12 16.92
N GLN A 86 0.60 0.75 18.13
CA GLN A 86 -0.56 1.35 18.81
C GLN A 86 -1.86 1.49 17.97
N GLY A 87 -2.15 0.53 17.09
CA GLY A 87 -3.36 0.55 16.27
C GLY A 87 -3.26 1.36 14.97
N VAL A 88 -2.06 1.76 14.53
CA VAL A 88 -1.85 2.35 13.20
C VAL A 88 -1.22 1.38 12.21
N CYS A 89 -1.42 1.64 10.91
CA CYS A 89 -0.90 0.83 9.81
C CYS A 89 -1.28 -0.65 9.95
N ASP A 90 -0.34 -1.59 9.91
CA ASP A 90 -0.62 -3.02 10.03
C ASP A 90 -1.23 -3.40 11.39
N CYS A 91 -1.14 -2.53 12.40
CA CYS A 91 -1.75 -2.75 13.71
C CYS A 91 -3.19 -2.26 13.82
N ASP A 92 -3.73 -1.56 12.81
CA ASP A 92 -5.11 -1.06 12.84
C ASP A 92 -6.10 -2.23 12.63
N PRO A 93 -6.94 -2.58 13.63
CA PRO A 93 -7.93 -3.64 13.49
C PRO A 93 -8.88 -3.43 12.31
N ARG A 94 -9.13 -2.18 11.90
CA ARG A 94 -10.04 -1.86 10.79
C ARG A 94 -9.59 -2.43 9.45
N ASN A 95 -8.30 -2.73 9.31
CA ASN A 95 -7.73 -3.40 8.13
C ASN A 95 -8.15 -4.87 8.01
N TYR A 96 -8.66 -5.46 9.09
CA TYR A 96 -9.03 -6.87 9.17
C TYR A 96 -10.55 -6.99 9.42
N ASN A 97 -11.34 -6.76 8.37
CA ASN A 97 -12.80 -6.79 8.42
C ASN A 97 -13.40 -5.80 9.45
N ASN A 98 -12.97 -4.54 9.37
CA ASN A 98 -13.44 -3.44 10.23
C ASN A 98 -13.29 -3.73 11.74
N GLY A 99 -12.27 -4.51 12.13
CA GLY A 99 -12.02 -4.87 13.52
C GLY A 99 -12.87 -6.02 14.04
N SER A 100 -13.52 -6.79 13.15
CA SER A 100 -14.42 -7.87 13.55
C SER A 100 -14.04 -9.19 12.91
N TRP A 101 -13.88 -10.23 13.72
CA TRP A 101 -13.63 -11.61 13.31
C TRP A 101 -14.18 -12.54 14.38
N SER A 102 -14.75 -13.66 13.96
CA SER A 102 -15.42 -14.63 14.85
C SER A 102 -14.43 -15.53 15.58
N ASN A 103 -13.27 -15.75 14.97
CA ASN A 103 -12.22 -16.63 15.48
C ASN A 103 -10.85 -16.24 14.87
N PHE A 104 -9.80 -16.82 15.43
CA PHE A 104 -8.43 -16.51 15.01
C PHE A 104 -8.10 -16.94 13.58
N ALA A 105 -8.69 -18.03 13.09
CA ALA A 105 -8.47 -18.45 11.72
C ALA A 105 -9.03 -17.45 10.70
N GLU A 106 -10.17 -16.83 11.02
CA GLU A 106 -10.75 -15.76 10.23
C GLU A 106 -9.82 -14.54 10.18
N LEU A 107 -9.31 -14.09 11.34
CA LEU A 107 -8.30 -13.04 11.42
C LEU A 107 -7.05 -13.37 10.60
N LEU A 108 -6.51 -14.59 10.72
CA LEU A 108 -5.33 -15.00 9.95
C LEU A 108 -5.58 -14.94 8.44
N GLY A 109 -6.80 -15.29 8.01
CA GLY A 109 -7.26 -15.12 6.64
C GLY A 109 -7.20 -13.66 6.19
N TYR A 110 -7.73 -12.74 6.98
CA TYR A 110 -7.70 -11.31 6.69
C TYR A 110 -6.28 -10.74 6.70
N VAL A 111 -5.42 -11.12 7.65
CA VAL A 111 -4.02 -10.68 7.67
C VAL A 111 -3.28 -11.16 6.43
N ARG A 112 -3.51 -12.41 5.99
CA ARG A 112 -2.92 -12.95 4.76
C ARG A 112 -3.40 -12.17 3.53
N GLN A 113 -4.70 -11.89 3.43
CA GLN A 113 -5.28 -11.10 2.35
C GLN A 113 -4.70 -9.68 2.32
N TYR A 114 -4.67 -9.00 3.46
CA TYR A 114 -4.08 -7.67 3.61
C TYR A 114 -2.60 -7.66 3.19
N ARG A 115 -1.81 -8.65 3.63
CA ARG A 115 -0.40 -8.78 3.23
C ARG A 115 -0.21 -9.00 1.73
N SER A 116 -1.14 -9.73 1.10
CA SER A 116 -1.12 -9.98 -0.36
C SER A 116 -1.65 -8.80 -1.18
N SER A 117 -2.19 -7.76 -0.51
CA SER A 117 -2.72 -6.59 -1.20
C SER A 117 -1.60 -5.88 -1.95
N ALA A 118 -1.90 -5.49 -3.18
CA ALA A 118 -0.94 -4.79 -4.03
C ALA A 118 -0.53 -3.45 -3.41
N VAL A 119 -1.47 -2.77 -2.74
CA VAL A 119 -1.22 -1.50 -2.05
C VAL A 119 -0.95 -1.76 -0.56
N ARG A 120 0.13 -1.18 -0.03
CA ARG A 120 0.49 -1.19 1.39
C ARG A 120 0.98 0.18 1.84
N LEU A 121 0.81 0.47 3.12
CA LEU A 121 1.39 1.65 3.76
C LEU A 121 2.54 1.20 4.65
N ASN A 122 3.72 1.76 4.41
CA ASN A 122 4.83 1.70 5.33
C ASN A 122 4.88 2.97 6.15
N TYR A 123 5.30 2.86 7.42
CA TYR A 123 5.55 4.03 8.25
C TYR A 123 6.90 3.90 8.97
N ALA A 124 7.48 5.03 9.33
CA ALA A 124 8.66 5.11 10.18
C ALA A 124 8.60 6.38 11.03
N LYS A 125 8.85 6.26 12.33
CA LYS A 125 9.00 7.40 13.23
C LYS A 125 10.44 7.92 13.18
N MET A 126 10.61 9.23 13.05
CA MET A 126 11.92 9.88 13.03
C MET A 126 12.31 10.39 14.42
N GLN A 127 13.60 10.71 14.61
CA GLN A 127 14.12 11.20 15.89
C GLN A 127 13.50 12.54 16.35
N ASP A 128 13.08 13.38 15.40
CA ASP A 128 12.42 14.66 15.68
C ASP A 128 10.92 14.53 15.96
N GLY A 129 10.42 13.29 16.10
CA GLY A 129 9.01 13.00 16.36
C GLY A 129 8.11 13.07 15.13
N SER A 130 8.64 13.41 13.96
CA SER A 130 7.89 13.32 12.69
C SER A 130 7.73 11.86 12.24
N TYR A 131 6.79 11.64 11.34
CA TYR A 131 6.50 10.34 10.74
C TYR A 131 6.72 10.42 9.23
N VAL A 132 7.29 9.37 8.67
CA VAL A 132 7.34 9.15 7.23
C VAL A 132 6.35 8.05 6.91
N VAL A 133 5.42 8.33 5.99
CA VAL A 133 4.46 7.38 5.46
C VAL A 133 4.75 7.16 3.99
N GLN A 134 4.92 5.91 3.58
CA GLN A 134 5.21 5.52 2.20
C GLN A 134 4.11 4.60 1.70
N ALA A 135 3.44 4.98 0.62
CA ALA A 135 2.56 4.09 -0.10
C ALA A 135 3.39 3.23 -1.05
N ILE A 136 3.15 1.92 -1.04
CA ILE A 136 3.80 0.92 -1.88
C ILE A 136 2.75 0.23 -2.72
N TYR A 137 3.00 0.06 -4.01
CA TYR A 137 2.21 -0.77 -4.91
C TYR A 137 3.09 -1.82 -5.59
N ASN A 138 2.75 -3.10 -5.46
CA ASN A 138 3.53 -4.20 -6.04
C ASN A 138 5.03 -4.11 -5.69
N ASN A 139 5.35 -3.83 -4.43
CA ASN A 139 6.70 -3.59 -3.91
C ASN A 139 7.43 -2.35 -4.49
N ALA A 140 6.79 -1.53 -5.31
CA ALA A 140 7.32 -0.25 -5.77
C ALA A 140 6.74 0.91 -4.95
N PRO A 141 7.55 1.87 -4.49
CA PRO A 141 7.03 3.04 -3.79
C PRO A 141 6.23 3.92 -4.76
N LEU A 142 4.95 4.15 -4.45
CA LEU A 142 4.07 5.07 -5.18
C LEU A 142 4.32 6.53 -4.77
N GLY A 143 4.51 6.75 -3.48
CA GLY A 143 4.60 8.08 -2.91
C GLY A 143 5.03 8.04 -1.46
N ILE A 144 5.62 9.14 -1.01
CA ILE A 144 6.12 9.31 0.36
C ILE A 144 5.64 10.66 0.89
N VAL A 145 5.20 10.68 2.13
CA VAL A 145 4.78 11.88 2.84
C VAL A 145 5.45 11.88 4.19
N ARG A 146 6.09 12.99 4.54
CA ARG A 146 6.55 13.25 5.90
C ARG A 146 5.52 14.13 6.59
N VAL A 147 5.06 13.73 7.76
CA VAL A 147 4.14 14.51 8.61
C VAL A 147 4.78 14.78 9.96
N ASP A 148 4.53 15.94 10.56
CA ASP A 148 4.92 16.19 11.94
C ASP A 148 4.02 15.46 12.95
N ALA A 149 4.30 15.62 14.24
CA ALA A 149 3.51 15.03 15.32
C ALA A 149 2.06 15.53 15.36
N GLN A 150 1.77 16.68 14.75
CA GLN A 150 0.42 17.25 14.62
C GLN A 150 -0.29 16.79 13.34
N GLY A 151 0.32 15.91 12.55
CA GLY A 151 -0.22 15.39 11.30
C GLY A 151 -0.11 16.37 10.12
N ARG A 152 0.64 17.47 10.25
CA ARG A 152 0.86 18.43 9.16
C ARG A 152 1.92 17.88 8.21
N THR A 153 1.67 17.97 6.91
CA THR A 153 2.65 17.56 5.90
C THR A 153 3.86 18.50 5.91
N LEU A 154 5.04 17.96 6.21
CA LEU A 154 6.32 18.65 6.14
C LEU A 154 6.95 18.55 4.74
N ALA A 155 6.76 17.40 4.08
CA ALA A 155 7.27 17.14 2.73
C ALA A 155 6.47 16.03 2.06
N SER A 156 6.44 16.04 0.73
CA SER A 156 5.89 14.95 -0.09
C SER A 156 6.80 14.66 -1.28
N GLY A 157 6.86 13.41 -1.72
CA GLY A 157 7.62 13.00 -2.89
C GLY A 157 6.96 11.84 -3.65
N GLY A 158 7.42 11.60 -4.87
CA GLY A 158 6.85 10.60 -5.78
C GLY A 158 5.55 11.07 -6.43
N SER A 159 4.59 10.15 -6.61
CA SER A 159 3.25 10.46 -7.13
C SER A 159 2.24 10.76 -6.01
N ALA A 160 2.71 11.10 -4.81
CA ALA A 160 1.85 11.44 -3.69
C ALA A 160 1.21 12.82 -3.91
N VAL A 161 -0.13 12.86 -3.89
CA VAL A 161 -0.90 14.09 -3.71
C VAL A 161 -1.28 14.16 -2.24
N ALA A 162 -0.58 15.00 -1.47
CA ALA A 162 -0.99 15.30 -0.10
C ALA A 162 -2.08 16.37 -0.17
N ALA A 163 -3.34 16.00 0.06
CA ALA A 163 -4.45 16.94 0.21
C ALA A 163 -4.70 17.17 1.70
N GLY A 164 -3.85 17.98 2.34
CA GLY A 164 -4.07 18.43 3.72
C GLY A 164 -5.04 19.60 3.72
N GLY A 165 -6.13 19.49 4.47
CA GLY A 165 -7.27 20.41 4.47
C GLY A 165 -7.01 21.88 4.85
N LEU A 166 -5.76 22.29 5.13
CA LEU A 166 -5.42 23.66 5.53
C LEU A 166 -4.10 24.19 4.94
N GLY A 167 -3.70 23.71 3.76
CA GLY A 167 -2.54 24.26 3.03
C GLY A 167 -1.41 23.26 2.87
N THR A 168 -1.53 22.41 1.85
CA THR A 168 -0.48 21.50 1.43
C THR A 168 0.25 22.07 0.22
N LEU A 169 1.56 22.29 0.35
CA LEU A 169 2.46 22.60 -0.76
C LEU A 169 2.97 21.28 -1.33
N GLY A 170 2.29 20.77 -2.36
CA GLY A 170 2.75 19.59 -3.10
C GLY A 170 3.93 19.94 -4.01
N ALA A 171 5.14 19.51 -3.66
CA ALA A 171 6.28 19.55 -4.57
C ALA A 171 6.20 18.38 -5.56
N SER A 172 5.60 18.58 -6.72
CA SER A 172 5.60 17.61 -7.81
C SER A 172 6.80 17.83 -8.72
N SER A 173 7.50 16.75 -9.11
CA SER A 173 8.61 16.84 -10.09
C SER A 173 8.14 17.01 -11.55
N ARG A 174 6.82 17.00 -11.81
CA ARG A 174 6.24 17.22 -13.15
C ARG A 174 5.15 18.28 -13.07
N ASN A 175 5.15 19.17 -14.06
CA ASN A 175 4.20 20.27 -14.29
C ASN A 175 2.81 20.05 -13.67
N HIS A 176 2.65 20.43 -12.40
CA HIS A 176 1.37 20.41 -11.72
C HIS A 176 0.80 21.83 -11.79
N ARG A 177 -0.27 22.00 -12.58
CA ARG A 177 -1.12 23.19 -12.50
C ARG A 177 -2.22 22.89 -11.50
N THR A 178 -2.07 23.38 -10.28
CA THR A 178 -3.18 23.43 -9.32
C THR A 178 -3.77 24.83 -9.40
N ALA A 179 -5.04 24.95 -9.75
CA ALA A 179 -5.78 26.19 -9.58
C ALA A 179 -6.42 26.15 -8.20
N THR A 180 -5.95 26.96 -7.26
CA THR A 180 -6.63 27.17 -5.97
C THR A 180 -7.58 28.35 -6.12
N SER A 181 -8.86 28.17 -5.79
CA SER A 181 -9.88 29.22 -5.94
C SER A 181 -9.81 30.30 -4.87
N ASN A 182 -9.03 30.11 -3.79
CA ASN A 182 -9.09 30.94 -2.57
C ASN A 182 -7.72 31.49 -2.13
N GLY A 183 -6.93 32.07 -3.05
CA GLY A 183 -5.86 33.01 -2.69
C GLY A 183 -4.66 32.45 -1.89
N SER A 184 -4.43 31.14 -1.88
CA SER A 184 -3.22 30.59 -1.27
C SER A 184 -2.05 30.65 -2.27
N PHE A 185 -1.00 31.37 -1.87
CA PHE A 185 0.29 31.45 -2.55
C PHE A 185 0.92 30.07 -2.67
N MET A 186 1.16 29.61 -3.91
CA MET A 186 1.90 28.39 -4.17
C MET A 186 3.28 28.72 -4.71
N VAL A 187 4.32 28.43 -3.92
CA VAL A 187 5.68 28.28 -4.46
C VAL A 187 5.82 26.83 -4.89
N GLY A 188 5.53 26.57 -6.16
CA GLY A 188 5.94 25.32 -6.79
C GLY A 188 7.45 25.32 -6.95
N VAL A 189 8.19 24.83 -5.96
CA VAL A 189 9.60 24.42 -6.14
C VAL A 189 9.62 23.13 -6.96
N GLY A 190 9.29 23.26 -8.24
CA GLY A 190 9.57 22.23 -9.23
C GLY A 190 11.07 22.07 -9.35
N GLY A 191 11.57 20.86 -9.08
CA GLY A 191 12.97 20.47 -9.20
C GLY A 191 13.51 20.47 -10.64
N GLN A 192 13.54 21.64 -11.27
CA GLN A 192 14.54 21.93 -12.29
C GLN A 192 15.76 22.44 -11.53
N GLN A 193 16.87 21.70 -11.59
CA GLN A 193 18.16 22.28 -11.18
C GLN A 193 18.34 23.58 -11.97
N LEU A 194 18.40 24.72 -11.28
CA LEU A 194 18.91 25.96 -11.85
C LEU A 194 20.42 25.80 -12.10
N ARG A 195 20.81 24.93 -13.03
CA ARG A 195 22.14 24.97 -13.63
C ARG A 195 22.02 25.91 -14.83
N ASN A 196 22.74 27.03 -14.74
CA ASN A 196 22.81 28.14 -15.72
C ASN A 196 21.64 29.14 -15.73
N VAL A 197 21.29 29.72 -14.58
CA VAL A 197 20.69 31.07 -14.60
C VAL A 197 21.84 32.07 -14.52
N PHE A 198 22.24 32.60 -15.69
CA PHE A 198 23.20 33.70 -15.75
C PHE A 198 22.54 35.00 -15.23
N PRO A 199 23.26 35.89 -14.53
CA PRO A 199 22.67 37.06 -13.86
C PRO A 199 22.01 38.14 -14.74
N ASN A 200 21.74 37.93 -16.03
CA ASN A 200 21.35 39.00 -16.97
C ASN A 200 20.53 38.51 -18.18
N GLN A 201 19.49 37.68 -17.99
CA GLN A 201 18.52 37.47 -19.06
C GLN A 201 17.26 38.35 -18.85
N PRO A 202 17.05 39.37 -19.70
CA PRO A 202 15.81 40.15 -19.70
C PRO A 202 14.64 39.26 -20.13
N GLY A 203 13.51 39.31 -19.42
CA GLY A 203 12.26 38.71 -19.89
C GLY A 203 11.54 37.78 -18.91
N PHE A 204 12.04 37.54 -17.70
CA PHE A 204 11.28 36.78 -16.70
C PHE A 204 10.38 37.69 -15.89
N SER A 205 9.07 37.50 -16.04
CA SER A 205 8.03 38.16 -15.25
C SER A 205 7.35 37.14 -14.35
N TYR A 206 7.31 37.42 -13.05
CA TYR A 206 6.48 36.68 -12.10
C TYR A 206 5.27 37.55 -11.77
N THR A 207 4.08 37.00 -11.97
CA THR A 207 2.84 37.68 -11.57
C THR A 207 2.35 36.99 -10.31
N THR A 208 2.52 37.64 -9.14
CA THR A 208 1.91 37.16 -7.91
C THR A 208 0.45 37.61 -7.90
N ALA A 209 -0.47 36.68 -8.11
CA ALA A 209 -1.90 36.95 -8.03
C ALA A 209 -2.36 37.04 -6.57
N SER A 210 -2.04 38.16 -5.93
CA SER A 210 -2.72 38.65 -4.72
C SER A 210 -2.57 40.16 -4.70
N GLY A 211 -3.66 40.88 -5.01
CA GLY A 211 -3.76 42.33 -4.77
C GLY A 211 -3.28 43.27 -5.87
N GLY A 212 -3.25 42.87 -7.14
CA GLY A 212 -3.19 43.83 -8.27
C GLY A 212 -1.89 44.64 -8.45
N GLN A 213 -0.84 44.38 -7.67
CA GLN A 213 0.48 44.99 -7.90
C GLN A 213 1.44 43.99 -8.54
N ALA A 214 1.89 44.32 -9.75
CA ALA A 214 2.97 43.61 -10.42
C ALA A 214 4.31 44.08 -9.85
N ILE A 215 5.00 43.25 -9.07
CA ILE A 215 6.38 43.52 -8.68
C ILE A 215 7.27 43.22 -9.89
N ARG A 216 7.81 44.27 -10.51
CA ARG A 216 8.79 44.16 -11.58
C ARG A 216 10.17 44.19 -10.96
N THR A 217 10.97 43.14 -11.17
CA THR A 217 12.39 43.18 -10.84
C THR A 217 13.13 43.87 -11.99
N SER A 218 13.97 44.85 -11.69
CA SER A 218 14.66 45.68 -12.69
C SER A 218 15.90 45.02 -13.31
N GLY A 219 16.13 43.73 -13.03
CA GLY A 219 17.32 43.02 -13.48
C GLY A 219 18.63 43.42 -12.78
N GLN A 220 18.61 44.32 -11.79
CA GLN A 220 19.80 44.73 -11.01
C GLN A 220 19.71 44.42 -9.51
N GLY A 221 18.85 43.49 -9.10
CA GLY A 221 18.83 43.00 -7.72
C GLY A 221 18.20 43.92 -6.68
N ALA A 222 17.60 45.05 -7.06
CA ALA A 222 16.76 45.84 -6.16
C ALA A 222 15.27 45.56 -6.40
N ILE A 223 14.54 45.27 -5.33
CA ILE A 223 13.07 45.24 -5.33
C ILE A 223 12.61 46.70 -5.30
N ALA A 224 12.04 47.18 -6.40
CA ALA A 224 11.37 48.48 -6.42
C ALA A 224 9.91 48.28 -5.99
N THR A 225 9.57 48.80 -4.81
CA THR A 225 8.18 49.06 -4.43
C THR A 225 7.82 50.47 -4.89
N ASN A 226 6.64 50.66 -5.50
CA ASN A 226 6.03 52.00 -5.57
C ASN A 226 5.55 52.39 -4.18
#